data_AF-A0A7J9T728-F1
#
_entry.id   AF-A0A7J9T728-F1
#
_cell.length_a   1.000
_cell.length_b   1.000
_cell.length_c   1.000
_cell.angle_alpha   90.00
_cell.angle_beta   90.00
_cell.angle_gamma   90.00
#
_symmetry.space_group_name_H-M   'P 1'
#
loop_
_entity.id
_entity.type
_entity.pdbx_description
1 polymer ?
#
loop_
_entity_poly.entity_id
_entity_poly.type
_entity_poly.pdbx_seq_one_letter_code
_entity_poly.pdbx_strand_id
1 'polypeptide(L)' 'MLLNIKMRAQIKRIIAGAGRSRSELVETDMVGQANNMFWLLMNELQDGDRGVDLGEVYGRWCGGYEGIVLKR' A
#
# COMPACT_ATOMS: atom_id res chain seq x y z
N MET A 1 -1.03 -11.27 -12.60
CA MET A 1 0.08 -11.74 -11.75
C MET A 1 1.25 -10.75 -11.71
N LEU A 2 1.87 -10.39 -12.85
CA LEU A 2 3.04 -9.48 -12.88
C LEU A 2 2.75 -8.06 -12.34
N LEU A 3 1.55 -7.54 -12.58
CA LEU A 3 1.16 -6.18 -12.18
C LEU A 3 1.01 -6.05 -10.65
N ASN A 4 0.51 -7.08 -9.97
CA ASN A 4 0.43 -7.13 -8.50
C ASN A 4 1.84 -7.16 -7.85
N ILE A 5 2.78 -7.89 -8.45
CA ILE A 5 4.18 -7.93 -7.98
C ILE A 5 4.83 -6.54 -8.11
N LYS A 6 4.66 -5.88 -9.26
CA LYS A 6 5.18 -4.51 -9.50
C LYS A 6 4.61 -3.52 -8.50
N MET A 7 3.31 -3.58 -8.27
CA MET A 7 2.59 -2.75 -7.31
C MET A 7 3.13 -2.91 -5.88
N ARG A 8 3.27 -4.15 -5.41
CA ARG A 8 3.84 -4.43 -4.08
C ARG A 8 5.30 -3.99 -3.96
N ALA A 9 6.08 -4.09 -5.04
CA ALA A 9 7.45 -3.57 -5.05
C ALA A 9 7.48 -2.03 -4.94
N GLN A 10 6.53 -1.34 -5.57
CA GLN A 10 6.39 0.11 -5.49
C GLN A 10 5.97 0.57 -4.10
N ILE A 11 4.99 -0.11 -3.49
CA ILE A 11 4.59 0.08 -2.08
C ILE A 11 5.79 -0.06 -1.15
N LYS A 12 6.56 -1.15 -1.27
CA LYS A 12 7.78 -1.36 -0.46
C LYS A 12 8.82 -0.25 -0.66
N ARG A 13 8.96 0.26 -1.88
CA ARG A 13 9.87 1.37 -2.18
C ARG A 13 9.45 2.67 -1.49
N ILE A 14 8.14 2.95 -1.47
CA ILE A 14 7.58 4.13 -0.77
C ILE A 14 7.84 4.02 0.73
N ILE A 15 7.53 2.86 1.33
CA ILE A 15 7.75 2.62 2.76
C ILE A 15 9.23 2.74 3.13
N ALA A 16 10.12 2.10 2.37
CA ALA A 16 11.57 2.21 2.60
C ALA A 16 12.08 3.65 2.40
N GLY A 17 11.48 4.41 1.48
CA GLY A 17 11.80 5.81 1.27
C GLY A 17 11.44 6.67 2.48
N ALA A 18 10.24 6.50 3.03
CA ALA A 18 9.80 7.19 4.24
C ALA A 18 10.65 6.78 5.46
N GLY A 19 11.00 5.49 5.55
CA GLY A 19 11.87 4.90 6.57
C GLY A 19 13.24 5.55 6.69
N ARG A 20 13.78 6.14 5.61
CA ARG A 20 15.07 6.86 5.67
C ARG A 20 15.03 8.10 6.53
N SER A 21 13.87 8.74 6.64
CA SER A 21 13.68 9.95 7.45
C SER A 21 13.03 9.66 8.80
N ARG A 22 12.30 8.54 8.90
CA ARG A 22 11.49 8.13 10.05
C ARG A 22 11.55 6.61 10.19
N SER A 23 12.51 6.09 10.96
CA SER A 23 12.76 4.65 11.09
C SER A 23 11.58 3.86 11.65
N GLU A 24 10.71 4.51 12.43
CA GLU A 24 9.47 3.95 12.96
C GLU A 24 8.50 3.50 11.84
N LEU A 25 8.60 4.07 10.63
CA LEU A 25 7.73 3.73 9.50
C LEU A 25 8.10 2.42 8.80
N VAL A 26 9.28 1.87 9.08
CA VAL A 26 9.73 0.56 8.58
C VAL A 26 9.63 -0.53 9.64
N GLU A 27 9.07 -0.23 10.81
CA GLU A 27 8.76 -1.24 11.82
C GLU A 27 7.75 -2.26 11.30
N THR A 28 7.88 -3.50 11.78
CA THR A 28 7.07 -4.65 11.35
C THR A 28 5.57 -4.38 11.42
N ASP A 29 5.12 -3.66 12.46
CA ASP A 29 3.71 -3.28 12.61
C ASP A 29 3.25 -2.34 11.48
N MET A 30 4.04 -1.31 11.19
CA MET A 30 3.72 -0.30 10.16
C MET A 30 3.74 -0.90 8.75
N VAL A 31 4.73 -1.74 8.46
CA VAL A 31 4.81 -2.50 7.21
C VAL A 31 3.62 -3.46 7.10
N GLY A 32 3.21 -4.09 8.21
CA GLY A 32 2.05 -4.96 8.31
C GLY A 32 0.75 -4.22 7.99
N GLN A 33 0.51 -3.07 8.62
CA GLN A 33 -0.65 -2.22 8.36
C GLN A 33 -0.72 -1.78 6.89
N ALA A 34 0.40 -1.31 6.32
CA ALA A 34 0.45 -0.90 4.92
C ALA A 34 0.17 -2.07 3.96
N ASN A 35 0.68 -3.27 4.26
CA ASN A 35 0.44 -4.46 3.45
C ASN A 35 -1.00 -4.97 3.59
N ASN A 36 -1.61 -4.88 4.77
CA ASN A 36 -3.00 -5.26 5.00
C ASN A 36 -3.96 -4.31 4.27
N MET A 37 -3.68 -3.01 4.28
CA MET A 37 -4.44 -2.02 3.52
C MET A 37 -4.43 -2.32 2.02
N PHE A 38 -3.31 -2.77 1.47
CA PHE A 38 -3.26 -3.22 0.08
C PHE A 38 -4.21 -4.39 -0.18
N TRP A 39 -4.21 -5.41 0.67
CA TRP A 39 -5.10 -6.57 0.50
C TRP A 39 -6.58 -6.22 0.69
N LEU A 40 -6.89 -5.33 1.63
CA LEU A 40 -8.24 -4.83 1.84
C LEU A 40 -8.76 -4.14 0.57
N LEU A 41 -7.99 -3.20 0.02
CA LEU A 41 -8.36 -2.47 -1.20
C LEU A 41 -8.45 -3.38 -2.42
N MET A 42 -7.56 -4.37 -2.54
CA MET A 42 -7.64 -5.39 -3.58
C MET A 42 -8.95 -6.19 -3.53
N ASN A 43 -9.45 -6.47 -2.32
CA ASN A 43 -10.70 -7.21 -2.11
C ASN A 43 -11.93 -6.31 -2.32
N GLU A 44 -11.89 -5.07 -1.81
CA GLU A 44 -12.97 -4.09 -1.96
C GLU A 44 -13.22 -3.70 -3.42
N LEU A 45 -12.14 -3.55 -4.20
CA LEU A 45 -12.19 -3.14 -5.61
C LEU A 45 -12.23 -4.32 -6.57
N GLN A 46 -12.41 -5.54 -6.06
CA GLN A 46 -12.61 -6.71 -6.89
C GLN A 46 -14.04 -6.69 -7.44
N ASP A 47 -14.20 -6.13 -8.63
CA ASP A 47 -15.46 -6.21 -9.38
C ASP A 47 -15.50 -7.55 -10.13
N GLY A 48 -16.53 -8.36 -9.85
CA GLY A 48 -16.59 -9.80 -10.14
C GLY A 48 -16.15 -10.17 -11.56
N ASP A 49 -16.67 -9.45 -12.56
CA ASP A 49 -16.38 -9.70 -13.99
C ASP A 49 -15.30 -8.79 -14.58
N ARG A 50 -14.96 -7.67 -13.94
CA ARG A 50 -14.01 -6.67 -14.48
C ARG A 50 -12.59 -6.80 -13.91
N GLY A 51 -12.40 -7.62 -12.89
CA GLY A 51 -11.13 -7.71 -12.18
C GLY A 51 -10.87 -6.46 -11.34
N VAL A 52 -9.66 -6.34 -10.82
CA VAL A 52 -9.28 -5.26 -9.90
C VAL A 52 -8.65 -4.10 -10.68
N ASP A 53 -9.18 -2.88 -10.51
CA ASP A 53 -8.51 -1.66 -10.94
C ASP A 53 -7.33 -1.36 -10.01
N LEU A 54 -6.14 -1.78 -10.45
CA LEU A 54 -4.90 -1.56 -9.70
C LEU A 54 -4.47 -0.09 -9.64
N GLY A 55 -4.94 0.76 -10.56
CA GLY A 55 -4.69 2.20 -10.49
C GLY A 55 -5.47 2.83 -9.32
N GLU A 56 -6.73 2.43 -9.16
CA GLU A 56 -7.55 2.89 -8.05
C GLU A 56 -7.04 2.37 -6.70
N VAL A 57 -6.64 1.09 -6.63
CA VAL A 57 -5.96 0.52 -5.44
C VAL A 57 -4.73 1.37 -5.08
N TYR A 58 -3.93 1.79 -6.06
CA TYR A 58 -2.71 2.57 -5.81
C TYR A 58 -3.02 3.94 -5.24
N GLY A 59 -3.98 4.65 -5.83
CA GLY A 59 -4.38 5.98 -5.39
C GLY A 59 -4.90 5.96 -3.96
N ARG A 60 -5.83 5.05 -3.65
CA ARG A 60 -6.38 4.90 -2.29
C ARG A 60 -5.32 4.47 -1.28
N TRP A 61 -4.42 3.57 -1.67
CA TRP A 61 -3.32 3.14 -0.81
C TRP A 61 -2.37 4.29 -0.48
N CYS A 62 -2.00 5.13 -1.46
CA CYS A 62 -1.13 6.28 -1.22
C CYS A 62 -1.76 7.28 -0.24
N GLY A 63 -3.05 7.61 -0.43
CA GLY A 63 -3.76 8.51 0.48
C GLY A 63 -3.91 7.94 1.89
N GLY A 64 -4.19 6.64 2.01
CA GLY A 64 -4.22 5.96 3.31
C GLY A 64 -2.86 5.94 4.00
N TYR A 65 -1.78 5.66 3.25
CA TYR A 65 -0.42 5.63 3.78
C TYR A 65 0.05 7.01 4.23
N GLU A 66 -0.26 8.06 3.48
CA GLU A 66 0.01 9.44 3.89
C GLU A 66 -0.70 9.79 5.20
N GLY A 67 -1.95 9.36 5.38
CA GLY A 67 -2.66 9.51 6.65
C GLY A 67 -1.99 8.78 7.82
N ILE A 68 -1.39 7.61 7.58
CA ILE A 68 -0.60 6.87 8.58
C ILE A 68 0.68 7.64 8.94
N VAL A 69 1.36 8.22 7.95
CA VAL A 69 2.61 8.97 8.14
C VAL A 69 2.37 10.31 8.84
N LEU A 70 1.31 11.03 8.50
CA LEU A 70 1.00 12.36 9.05
C LEU A 70 0.41 12.33 10.47
N LYS A 71 -0.23 11.22 10.87
CA LYS A 71 -0.83 11.07 12.21
C LYS A 71 0.16 10.60 13.28
N ARG A 72 1.43 10.37 12.92
CA ARG A 72 2.52 10.03 13.85
C ARG A 72 3.59 11.11 13.89
#